data_AF-A0A085ZRU0-F1
#
_entry.id   AF-A0A085ZRU0-F1
#
_cell.length_a   1.000
_cell.length_b   1.000
_cell.length_c   1.000
_cell.angle_alpha   90.00
_cell.angle_beta   90.00
_cell.angle_gamma   90.00
#
_symmetry.space_group_name_H-M   'P 1'
#
loop_
_entity.id
_entity.type
_entity.pdbx_description
1 polymer ?
#
loop_
_entity_poly.entity_id
_entity_poly.type
_entity_poly.pdbx_seq_one_letter_code
_entity_poly.pdbx_strand_id
1 'polypeptide(L)'
;MKKFYTLLLSIFLVSVSYGQSKTFIVDKAWVNEAEEWADFAYAGKIVFSVNPNDEPGSLRIGNYDFLYDFVEGRGKLSNKAVYSTAAFSHPKKITEATDKQGILNSTYEGTLIFQSDKDYYSVVAVVTIMEKDDNILGVQMRLKENKRREFAFSTKPNS
;
A
#
# COMPACT_ATOMS: atom_id res chain seq x y z
N MET A 1 8.61 56.68 14.24
CA MET A 1 8.43 55.25 14.63
C MET A 1 7.08 54.79 14.13
N LYS A 2 6.99 53.82 13.19
CA LYS A 2 5.78 53.04 12.81
C LYS A 2 5.97 52.37 11.43
N LYS A 3 7.00 51.53 11.24
CA LYS A 3 7.11 50.64 10.06
C LYS A 3 7.77 49.29 10.38
N PHE A 4 7.60 48.77 11.60
CA PHE A 4 8.14 47.45 11.99
C PHE A 4 7.09 46.33 12.02
N TYR A 5 5.81 46.62 11.78
CA TYR A 5 4.74 45.62 11.88
C TYR A 5 4.45 44.85 10.57
N THR A 6 5.05 45.25 9.45
CA THR A 6 4.78 44.61 8.15
C THR A 6 5.68 43.40 7.88
N LEU A 7 6.76 43.20 8.65
CA LEU A 7 7.69 42.08 8.43
C LEU A 7 7.28 40.79 9.15
N LEU A 8 6.46 40.89 10.19
CA LEU A 8 6.14 39.75 11.07
C LEU A 8 4.95 38.90 10.58
N LEU A 9 4.17 39.39 9.61
CA LEU A 9 3.01 38.68 9.07
C LEU A 9 3.36 37.71 7.94
N SER A 10 4.55 37.83 7.34
CA SER A 10 4.96 37.03 6.17
C SER A 10 5.62 35.70 6.53
N ILE A 11 5.94 35.46 7.81
CA ILE A 11 6.73 34.30 8.26
C ILE A 11 5.84 33.08 8.60
N PHE A 12 4.52 33.24 8.69
CA PHE A 12 3.59 32.17 9.09
C PHE A 12 2.95 31.37 7.95
N LEU A 13 3.30 31.65 6.67
CA LEU A 13 2.73 30.92 5.52
C LEU A 13 3.64 29.82 4.96
N VAL A 14 4.77 29.52 5.60
CA VAL A 14 5.55 28.32 5.28
C VAL A 14 5.00 27.16 6.11
N SER A 15 3.73 26.81 5.92
CA SER A 15 3.21 25.52 6.37
C SER A 15 3.80 24.47 5.43
N VAL A 16 4.95 23.96 5.84
CA VAL A 16 5.61 22.86 5.15
C VAL A 16 4.67 21.66 5.18
N SER A 17 4.19 21.23 4.01
CA SER A 17 3.30 20.07 3.87
C SER A 17 4.09 18.75 3.94
N TYR A 18 4.97 18.59 4.93
CA TYR A 18 5.53 17.27 5.26
C TYR A 18 4.48 16.50 6.06
N GLY A 19 3.93 15.43 5.49
CA GLY A 19 3.08 14.50 6.24
C GLY A 19 1.74 14.13 5.60
N GLN A 20 1.44 14.51 4.35
CA GLN A 20 0.21 14.03 3.71
C GLN A 20 0.32 12.52 3.40
N SER A 21 -0.66 11.75 3.84
CA SER A 21 -0.77 10.32 3.52
C SER A 21 -0.85 10.14 2.00
N LYS A 22 0.06 9.33 1.45
CA LYS A 22 0.11 9.03 0.02
C LYS A 22 -0.93 7.97 -0.27
N THR A 23 -1.96 8.31 -1.04
CA THR A 23 -2.98 7.36 -1.49
C THR A 23 -2.84 7.17 -2.99
N PHE A 24 -2.82 5.93 -3.45
CA PHE A 24 -2.87 5.59 -4.86
C PHE A 24 -3.95 4.55 -5.13
N ILE A 25 -4.60 4.69 -6.27
CA ILE A 25 -5.75 3.90 -6.68
C ILE A 25 -5.35 3.14 -7.92
N VAL A 26 -5.63 1.84 -7.93
CA VAL A 26 -5.31 0.97 -9.07
C VAL A 26 -6.58 0.29 -9.59
N ASP A 27 -6.60 0.14 -10.91
CA ASP A 27 -7.74 -0.37 -11.66
C ASP A 27 -7.66 -1.88 -11.89
N LYS A 28 -6.44 -2.42 -11.91
CA LYS A 28 -6.13 -3.81 -12.23
C LYS A 28 -5.07 -4.34 -11.29
N ALA A 29 -5.13 -5.64 -11.06
CA ALA A 29 -4.05 -6.43 -10.50
C ALA A 29 -3.45 -7.30 -11.61
N TRP A 30 -2.14 -7.43 -11.65
CA TRP A 30 -1.50 -8.52 -12.37
C TRP A 30 -1.29 -9.67 -11.40
N VAL A 31 -1.83 -10.83 -11.73
CA VAL A 31 -1.68 -12.02 -10.90
C VAL A 31 -0.71 -12.96 -11.58
N ASN A 32 0.34 -13.35 -10.88
CA ASN A 32 1.18 -14.47 -11.27
C ASN A 32 0.64 -15.73 -10.62
N GLU A 33 0.25 -16.71 -11.43
CA GLU A 33 -0.05 -18.07 -10.97
C GLU A 33 0.78 -19.05 -11.79
N ALA A 34 1.64 -19.82 -11.12
CA ALA A 34 2.48 -20.82 -11.76
C ALA A 34 3.34 -20.27 -12.92
N GLU A 35 3.96 -19.10 -12.70
CA GLU A 35 4.87 -18.41 -13.65
C GLU A 35 4.17 -17.69 -14.82
N GLU A 36 2.85 -17.76 -14.93
CA GLU A 36 2.08 -17.02 -15.92
C GLU A 36 1.43 -15.76 -15.30
N TRP A 37 1.59 -14.61 -15.96
CA TRP A 37 0.97 -13.35 -15.56
C TRP A 37 -0.34 -13.11 -16.30
N ALA A 38 -1.41 -12.84 -15.56
CA ALA A 38 -2.72 -12.51 -16.10
C ALA A 38 -3.26 -11.19 -15.52
N ASP A 39 -3.96 -10.43 -16.36
CA ASP A 39 -4.74 -9.26 -15.95
C ASP A 39 -5.97 -9.72 -15.16
N PHE A 40 -6.15 -9.18 -13.95
CA PHE A 40 -7.34 -9.41 -13.15
C PHE A 40 -7.99 -8.08 -12.73
N ALA A 41 -9.30 -7.98 -12.91
CA ALA A 41 -10.09 -6.83 -12.50
C ALA A 41 -11.03 -7.25 -11.37
N TYR A 42 -10.91 -6.57 -10.23
CA TYR A 42 -11.83 -6.75 -9.12
C TYR A 42 -13.00 -5.77 -9.24
N ALA A 43 -14.10 -6.06 -8.55
CA ALA A 43 -15.19 -5.10 -8.47
C ALA A 43 -14.76 -3.90 -7.61
N GLY A 44 -14.94 -2.69 -8.15
CA GLY A 44 -14.44 -1.46 -7.55
C GLY A 44 -12.93 -1.28 -7.75
N LYS A 45 -12.40 -0.17 -7.20
CA LYS A 45 -10.97 0.13 -7.28
C LYS A 45 -10.24 -0.47 -6.08
N ILE A 46 -8.97 -0.80 -6.25
CA ILE A 46 -8.09 -1.13 -5.11
C ILE A 46 -7.38 0.14 -4.69
N VAL A 47 -7.48 0.46 -3.41
CA VAL A 47 -6.91 1.68 -2.82
C VAL A 47 -5.78 1.28 -1.89
N PHE A 48 -4.62 1.87 -2.09
CA PHE A 48 -3.49 1.76 -1.19
C PHE A 48 -3.24 3.11 -0.56
N SER A 49 -3.03 3.14 0.75
CA SER A 49 -2.65 4.35 1.48
C SER A 49 -1.46 4.11 2.38
N VAL A 50 -0.49 5.02 2.32
CA VAL A 50 0.74 5.02 3.10
C VAL A 50 0.74 6.30 3.94
N ASN A 51 0.78 6.15 5.25
CA ASN A 51 0.91 7.27 6.17
C ASN A 51 2.40 7.47 6.51
N PRO A 52 2.99 8.63 6.23
CA PRO A 52 4.40 8.88 6.53
C PRO A 52 4.72 8.88 8.04
N ASN A 53 3.70 8.95 8.91
CA ASN A 53 3.86 8.84 10.36
C ASN A 53 3.87 7.39 10.86
N ASP A 54 3.53 6.41 10.02
CA ASP A 54 3.57 4.99 10.37
C ASP A 54 4.98 4.41 10.13
N GLU A 55 5.24 3.20 10.60
CA GLU A 55 6.52 2.52 10.38
C GLU A 55 6.82 2.37 8.88
N PRO A 56 8.07 2.56 8.41
CA PRO A 56 8.42 2.43 7.00
C PRO A 56 7.99 1.07 6.41
N GLY A 57 7.30 1.11 5.27
CA GLY A 57 6.72 -0.08 4.64
C GLY A 57 5.29 -0.41 5.08
N SER A 58 4.75 0.30 6.09
CA SER A 58 3.34 0.16 6.48
C SER A 58 2.43 0.72 5.41
N LEU A 59 1.33 0.01 5.15
CA LEU A 59 0.31 0.45 4.21
C LEU A 59 -1.05 -0.08 4.60
N ARG A 60 -2.09 0.62 4.18
CA ARG A 60 -3.47 0.13 4.25
C ARG A 60 -3.99 -0.12 2.86
N ILE A 61 -4.73 -1.21 2.73
CA ILE A 61 -5.32 -1.65 1.47
C ILE A 61 -6.82 -1.65 1.64
N GLY A 62 -7.53 -1.14 0.65
CA GLY A 62 -8.98 -1.17 0.58
C GLY A 62 -9.44 -1.80 -0.73
N ASN A 63 -10.09 -2.96 -0.63
CA ASN A 63 -10.96 -3.59 -1.63
C ASN A 63 -11.29 -4.99 -1.11
N TYR A 64 -12.56 -5.26 -0.78
CA TYR A 64 -12.95 -6.55 -0.21
C TYR A 64 -12.68 -7.73 -1.15
N ASP A 65 -13.02 -7.60 -2.44
CA ASP A 65 -12.97 -8.73 -3.37
C ASP A 65 -11.51 -9.16 -3.62
N PHE A 66 -10.60 -8.18 -3.76
CA PHE A 66 -9.16 -8.42 -3.79
C PHE A 66 -8.67 -9.01 -2.49
N LEU A 67 -9.02 -8.42 -1.35
CA LEU A 67 -8.51 -8.86 -0.05
C LEU A 67 -8.95 -10.28 0.29
N TYR A 68 -10.20 -10.63 -0.03
CA TYR A 68 -10.73 -11.98 0.12
C TYR A 68 -9.98 -12.98 -0.77
N ASP A 69 -9.72 -12.61 -2.02
CA ASP A 69 -8.97 -13.43 -2.96
C ASP A 69 -7.48 -13.57 -2.58
N PHE A 70 -6.86 -12.49 -2.09
CA PHE A 70 -5.47 -12.45 -1.65
C PHE A 70 -5.19 -13.46 -0.52
N VAL A 71 -6.14 -13.63 0.39
CA VAL A 71 -6.08 -14.64 1.45
C VAL A 71 -6.68 -15.99 1.04
N GLU A 72 -6.96 -16.19 -0.26
CA GLU A 72 -7.52 -17.42 -0.84
C GLU A 72 -8.85 -17.83 -0.22
N GLY A 73 -9.69 -16.84 0.11
CA GLY A 73 -10.95 -17.03 0.81
C GLY A 73 -10.81 -17.57 2.24
N ARG A 74 -9.58 -17.66 2.77
CA ARG A 74 -9.30 -18.04 4.15
C ARG A 74 -9.65 -16.89 5.10
N GLY A 75 -10.03 -17.25 6.32
CA GLY A 75 -10.51 -16.30 7.32
C GLY A 75 -12.03 -16.13 7.27
N LYS A 76 -12.63 -15.77 8.41
CA LYS A 76 -14.08 -15.53 8.53
C LYS A 76 -14.47 -14.18 7.91
N LEU A 77 -13.95 -13.87 6.72
CA LEU A 77 -14.21 -12.64 5.98
C LEU A 77 -15.61 -12.64 5.35
N SER A 78 -16.61 -13.25 5.98
CA SER A 78 -17.97 -13.39 5.45
C SER A 78 -18.73 -12.06 5.39
N ASN A 79 -18.26 -11.03 6.11
CA ASN A 79 -18.89 -9.71 6.14
C ASN A 79 -18.11 -8.69 5.30
N LYS A 80 -18.58 -8.44 4.08
CA LYS A 80 -17.99 -7.47 3.14
C LYS A 80 -17.87 -6.05 3.70
N ALA A 81 -18.83 -5.61 4.51
CA ALA A 81 -18.82 -4.27 5.09
C ALA A 81 -17.73 -4.09 6.16
N VAL A 82 -17.32 -5.19 6.78
CA VAL A 82 -16.37 -5.19 7.89
C VAL A 82 -14.92 -5.39 7.41
N TYR A 83 -14.73 -6.18 6.36
CA TYR A 83 -13.40 -6.59 5.88
C TYR A 83 -13.02 -5.96 4.54
N SER A 84 -13.56 -4.77 4.24
CA SER A 84 -13.21 -4.02 3.05
C SER A 84 -11.80 -3.45 3.07
N THR A 85 -11.14 -3.44 4.23
CA THR A 85 -9.81 -2.91 4.43
C THR A 85 -8.91 -3.86 5.23
N ALA A 86 -7.61 -3.76 4.99
CA ALA A 86 -6.58 -4.45 5.75
C ALA A 86 -5.38 -3.52 6.00
N ALA A 87 -4.76 -3.66 7.16
CA ALA A 87 -3.55 -2.91 7.53
C ALA A 87 -2.33 -3.84 7.49
N PHE A 88 -1.33 -3.50 6.70
CA PHE A 88 -0.03 -4.15 6.74
C PHE A 88 0.82 -3.46 7.81
N SER A 89 1.10 -4.19 8.89
CA SER A 89 1.70 -3.68 10.12
C SER A 89 2.89 -4.52 10.57
N HIS A 90 3.74 -3.92 11.40
CA HIS A 90 5.02 -4.49 11.83
C HIS A 90 5.93 -4.89 10.65
N PRO A 91 6.11 -4.04 9.63
CA PRO A 91 6.96 -4.34 8.48
C PRO A 91 8.43 -4.46 8.89
N LYS A 92 9.05 -5.60 8.57
CA LYS A 92 10.48 -5.82 8.63
C LYS A 92 11.05 -5.80 7.22
N LYS A 93 11.92 -4.83 6.93
CA LYS A 93 12.63 -4.75 5.65
C LYS A 93 13.52 -5.99 5.48
N ILE A 94 13.38 -6.69 4.35
CA ILE A 94 14.15 -7.90 4.00
C ILE A 94 15.20 -7.56 2.95
N THR A 95 14.80 -6.83 1.91
CA THR A 95 15.67 -6.46 0.78
C THR A 95 15.37 -5.05 0.32
N GLU A 96 16.39 -4.38 -0.19
CA GLU A 96 16.31 -3.08 -0.83
C GLU A 96 17.23 -3.10 -2.05
N ALA A 97 16.70 -2.76 -3.22
CA ALA A 97 17.47 -2.75 -4.45
C ALA A 97 16.97 -1.67 -5.41
N THR A 98 17.90 -0.86 -5.93
CA THR A 98 17.60 0.10 -6.99
C THR A 98 17.87 -0.53 -8.34
N ASP A 99 16.90 -0.47 -9.25
CA ASP A 99 17.07 -1.00 -10.60
C ASP A 99 17.86 -0.04 -11.52
N LYS A 100 18.10 -0.47 -12.77
CA LYS A 100 18.81 0.34 -13.77
C LYS A 100 18.06 1.60 -14.22
N GLN A 101 16.76 1.69 -13.92
CA GLN A 101 15.89 2.82 -14.26
C GLN A 101 15.74 3.81 -13.09
N GLY A 102 16.42 3.55 -11.97
CA GLY A 102 16.38 4.34 -10.74
C GLY A 102 15.15 4.09 -9.88
N ILE A 103 14.46 2.96 -10.06
CA ILE A 103 13.31 2.56 -9.23
C ILE A 103 13.86 1.82 -8.00
N LEU A 104 13.54 2.35 -6.82
CA LEU A 104 13.84 1.74 -5.54
C LEU A 104 12.79 0.66 -5.23
N ASN A 105 13.22 -0.58 -5.10
CA ASN A 105 12.39 -1.71 -4.72
C ASN A 105 12.69 -2.08 -3.26
N SER A 106 11.76 -1.75 -2.36
CA SER A 106 11.88 -2.03 -0.93
C SER A 106 10.92 -3.15 -0.55
N THR A 107 11.45 -4.31 -0.16
CA THR A 107 10.66 -5.48 0.24
C THR A 107 10.60 -5.62 1.75
N TYR A 108 9.40 -5.83 2.25
CA TYR A 108 9.07 -5.98 3.65
C TYR A 108 8.31 -7.28 3.90
N GLU A 109 8.60 -7.94 5.00
CA GLU A 109 7.74 -8.98 5.57
C GLU A 109 7.01 -8.39 6.77
N GLY A 110 5.71 -8.63 6.86
CA GLY A 110 4.91 -8.09 7.95
C GLY A 110 3.57 -8.82 8.07
N THR A 111 2.73 -8.32 8.96
CA THR A 111 1.42 -8.90 9.23
C THR A 111 0.34 -8.09 8.53
N LEU A 112 -0.41 -8.72 7.64
CA LEU A 112 -1.63 -8.17 7.09
C LEU A 112 -2.79 -8.46 8.04
N ILE A 113 -3.35 -7.41 8.61
CA ILE A 113 -4.35 -7.45 9.67
C ILE A 113 -5.71 -7.01 9.12
N PHE A 114 -6.70 -7.85 9.33
CA PHE A 114 -8.11 -7.65 9.05
C PHE A 114 -8.82 -7.49 10.40
N GLN A 115 -9.13 -6.26 10.79
CA GLN A 115 -9.69 -5.97 12.11
C GLN A 115 -11.03 -5.26 12.00
N SER A 116 -11.96 -5.69 12.84
CA SER A 116 -13.21 -5.02 13.14
C SER A 116 -13.37 -4.85 14.65
N ASP A 117 -14.43 -4.19 15.08
CA ASP A 117 -14.74 -4.00 16.50
C ASP A 117 -14.86 -5.32 17.28
N LYS A 118 -15.19 -6.44 16.62
CA LYS A 118 -15.46 -7.73 17.26
C LYS A 118 -14.61 -8.89 16.77
N ASP A 119 -13.95 -8.74 15.63
CA ASP A 119 -13.24 -9.82 14.98
C ASP A 119 -11.85 -9.39 14.53
N TYR A 120 -10.91 -10.32 14.61
CA TYR A 120 -9.53 -10.15 14.21
C TYR A 120 -9.09 -11.36 13.39
N TYR A 121 -8.51 -11.10 12.24
CA TYR A 121 -7.85 -12.10 11.41
C TYR A 121 -6.55 -11.52 10.88
N SER A 122 -5.50 -12.34 10.79
CA SER A 122 -4.23 -11.88 10.26
C SER A 122 -3.47 -12.98 9.54
N VAL A 123 -2.65 -12.57 8.58
CA VAL A 123 -1.76 -13.42 7.80
C VAL A 123 -0.41 -12.74 7.64
N VAL A 124 0.64 -13.51 7.41
CA VAL A 124 1.96 -12.95 7.10
C VAL A 124 2.08 -12.75 5.58
N ALA A 125 2.40 -11.53 5.18
CA ALA A 125 2.55 -11.14 3.78
C ALA A 125 3.95 -10.57 3.53
N VAL A 126 4.39 -10.68 2.28
CA VAL A 126 5.59 -10.02 1.77
C VAL A 126 5.13 -8.98 0.77
N VAL A 127 5.57 -7.74 0.97
CA VAL A 127 5.20 -6.57 0.18
C VAL A 127 6.45 -5.92 -0.36
N THR A 128 6.53 -5.73 -1.67
CA THR A 128 7.54 -4.89 -2.31
C THR A 128 6.88 -3.59 -2.74
N ILE A 129 7.43 -2.46 -2.27
CA ILE A 129 7.00 -1.13 -2.67
C ILE A 129 8.01 -0.61 -3.70
N MET A 130 7.51 -0.16 -4.84
CA MET A 130 8.31 0.37 -5.94
C MET A 130 8.20 1.89 -5.95
N GLU A 131 9.30 2.59 -5.68
CA GLU A 131 9.33 4.04 -5.53
C GLU A 131 10.33 4.70 -6.47
N LYS A 132 10.00 5.88 -6.96
CA LYS A 132 10.91 6.74 -7.73
C LYS A 132 10.60 8.20 -7.44
N ASP A 133 11.62 8.97 -7.08
CA ASP A 133 11.50 10.41 -6.77
C ASP A 133 10.37 10.68 -5.74
N ASP A 134 10.35 9.89 -4.66
CA ASP A 134 9.31 9.91 -3.61
C ASP A 134 7.88 9.57 -4.09
N ASN A 135 7.69 9.06 -5.30
CA ASN A 135 6.40 8.61 -5.80
C ASN A 135 6.32 7.08 -5.82
N ILE A 136 5.22 6.53 -5.32
CA ILE A 136 4.93 5.10 -5.43
C ILE A 136 4.48 4.81 -6.86
N LEU A 137 5.26 4.01 -7.58
CA LEU A 137 4.97 3.55 -8.93
C LEU A 137 4.10 2.30 -8.96
N GLY A 138 4.16 1.53 -7.87
CA GLY A 138 3.42 0.29 -7.74
C GLY A 138 3.77 -0.47 -6.49
N VAL A 139 3.03 -1.55 -6.28
CA VAL A 139 3.22 -2.47 -5.17
C VAL A 139 3.12 -3.89 -5.70
N GLN A 140 3.92 -4.78 -5.13
CA GLN A 140 3.86 -6.21 -5.36
C GLN A 140 3.65 -6.92 -4.03
N MET A 141 2.78 -7.92 -3.99
CA MET A 141 2.34 -8.56 -2.76
C MET A 141 2.18 -10.06 -2.96
N ARG A 142 2.55 -10.81 -1.94
CA ARG A 142 2.26 -12.24 -1.87
C ARG A 142 2.12 -12.67 -0.42
N LEU A 143 1.43 -13.78 -0.20
CA LEU A 143 1.45 -14.44 1.11
C LEU A 143 2.85 -15.02 1.35
N LYS A 144 3.27 -15.05 2.62
CA LYS A 144 4.55 -15.70 2.98
C LYS A 144 4.50 -17.20 2.72
N GLU A 145 3.37 -17.81 3.04
CA GLU A 145 3.15 -19.26 2.92
C GLU A 145 2.94 -19.69 1.47
N ASN A 146 2.29 -18.87 0.64
CA ASN A 146 2.07 -19.14 -0.77
C ASN A 146 2.99 -18.29 -1.65
N LYS A 147 4.08 -18.90 -2.12
CA LYS A 147 5.03 -18.27 -3.06
C LYS A 147 4.62 -18.40 -4.52
N ARG A 148 3.59 -19.21 -4.84
CA ARG A 148 3.16 -19.49 -6.22
C ARG A 148 2.17 -18.47 -6.76
N ARG A 149 1.59 -17.66 -5.86
CA ARG A 149 0.61 -16.64 -6.19
C ARG A 149 1.12 -15.28 -5.75
N GLU A 150 1.27 -14.39 -6.71
CA GLU A 150 1.79 -13.06 -6.49
C GLU A 150 0.93 -12.03 -7.23
N PHE A 151 0.76 -10.86 -6.62
CA PHE A 151 -0.03 -9.78 -7.14
C PHE A 151 0.85 -8.58 -7.36
N ALA A 152 0.74 -7.93 -8.51
CA ALA A 152 1.40 -6.67 -8.80
C ALA A 152 0.38 -5.61 -9.18
N PHE A 153 0.68 -4.37 -8.80
CA PHE A 153 -0.17 -3.20 -8.97
C PHE A 153 0.69 -2.04 -9.47
N SER A 154 0.15 -1.21 -10.35
CA SER A 154 0.84 -0.04 -10.88
C SER A 154 -0.08 1.17 -10.82
N THR A 155 0.52 2.32 -10.51
CA THR A 155 -0.15 3.61 -10.49
C THR A 155 -0.27 4.24 -11.88
N LYS A 156 0.36 3.66 -12.91
CA LYS A 156 0.21 4.12 -14.28
C LYS A 156 -1.23 3.82 -14.74
N PRO A 157 -1.99 4.85 -15.18
CA PRO A 157 -3.16 4.60 -16.01
C PRO A 157 -2.70 3.83 -17.23
N ASN A 158 -3.44 2.79 -17.64
CA ASN A 158 -3.25 2.23 -18.97
C ASN A 158 -3.40 3.39 -19.96
N SER A 159 -2.34 3.64 -20.74
CA SER A 159 -2.37 4.60 -21.86
C SER A 159 -3.48 4.25 -22.84
#